data_AF-A0A973I4G7-F1
#
_entry.id   AF-A0A973I4G7-F1
#
_cell.length_a   1.000
_cell.length_b   1.000
_cell.length_c   1.000
_cell.angle_alpha   90.00
_cell.angle_beta   90.00
_cell.angle_gamma   90.00
#
_symmetry.space_group_name_H-M   'P 1'
#
loop_
_entity.id
_entity.type
_entity.pdbx_description
1 polymer ?
#
loop_
_entity_poly.entity_id
_entity_poly.type
_entity_poly.pdbx_seq_one_letter_code
_entity_poly.pdbx_strand_id
1 'polypeptide(L)'
;MTPFSFEGSLTIPIAVASKALQNALADSIGGIITAIILFTGLLSLITTVFKPKLVTQHSFFNGLFSVTPVWLVVRLLGAAFVGLTFFGVGPEMIVSGNTGGLILNDLLPSIFSVFIFAGMLMPLLMNFGLLEFIGTLLTRIMRPVFNLPGRSAVDCMASWLGDGSVAILMTSKQYEGRVYTQREAAVVGTTFSAVSITFSLVVITQVKLEHMFIPFYLTVCFAGIVAAIIVPKLPPLSWKKDRYIDDTERHVDAEVIPSQHNVFTWSFHQALDKAQHAQGGKATLVDGVKNVVDMVFGVIPVVMGIGTVALIIAEYTPVFNYLGMPFIPLLEILQVPEAVAASKTIVVGFADMFIPSILAG
;
A
#
# COMPACT_ATOMS: atom_id res chain seq x y z
N MET A 1 11.20 13.69 4.39
CA MET A 1 10.37 12.95 5.36
C MET A 1 10.87 13.15 6.80
N THR A 2 11.34 14.34 7.16
CA THR A 2 11.64 14.66 8.56
C THR A 2 10.33 15.02 9.25
N PRO A 3 9.92 14.30 10.30
CA PRO A 3 8.73 14.70 11.04
C PRO A 3 8.94 16.09 11.65
N PHE A 4 7.92 16.93 11.59
CA PHE A 4 7.95 18.27 12.16
C PHE A 4 6.68 18.49 12.99
N SER A 5 6.77 19.39 13.97
CA SER A 5 5.61 19.73 14.79
C SER A 5 4.67 20.62 13.98
N PHE A 6 3.45 20.15 13.76
CA PHE A 6 2.37 20.91 13.16
C PHE A 6 1.12 20.76 14.05
N GLU A 7 0.58 21.88 14.52
CA GLU A 7 -0.56 21.93 15.45
C GLU A 7 -0.39 21.06 16.71
N GLY A 8 0.83 20.96 17.24
CA GLY A 8 1.12 20.19 18.46
C GLY A 8 1.24 18.67 18.26
N SER A 9 1.07 18.17 17.03
CA SER A 9 1.28 16.76 16.66
C SER A 9 2.52 16.59 15.80
N LEU A 10 3.23 15.47 15.98
CA LEU A 10 4.39 15.11 15.16
C LEU A 10 3.86 14.54 13.83
N THR A 11 3.91 15.34 12.78
CA THR A 11 3.32 15.00 11.47
C THR A 11 4.34 15.14 10.35
N ILE A 12 4.06 14.54 9.20
CA ILE A 12 4.93 14.50 8.03
C ILE A 12 4.36 15.43 6.96
N PRO A 13 5.19 16.20 6.21
CA PRO A 13 4.69 17.22 5.28
C PRO A 13 3.67 16.70 4.26
N ILE A 14 3.82 15.46 3.80
CA ILE A 14 2.89 14.81 2.87
C ILE A 14 1.50 14.64 3.51
N ALA A 15 1.43 14.26 4.78
CA ALA A 15 0.16 14.09 5.49
C ALA A 15 -0.54 15.44 5.71
N VAL A 16 0.20 16.51 6.04
CA VAL A 16 -0.36 17.87 6.13
C VAL A 16 -0.91 18.32 4.77
N ALA A 17 -0.12 18.15 3.71
CA ALA A 17 -0.53 18.52 2.36
C ALA A 17 -1.75 17.71 1.88
N SER A 18 -1.78 16.41 2.19
CA SER A 18 -2.91 15.52 1.87
C SER A 18 -4.17 15.96 2.60
N LYS A 19 -4.09 16.25 3.90
CA LYS A 19 -5.23 16.73 4.69
C LYS A 19 -5.71 18.11 4.24
N ALA A 20 -4.80 19.01 3.88
CA ALA A 20 -5.15 20.31 3.30
C ALA A 20 -5.90 20.15 1.97
N LEU A 21 -5.47 19.21 1.11
CA LEU A 21 -6.16 18.90 -0.14
C LEU A 21 -7.53 18.28 0.10
N GLN A 22 -7.67 17.36 1.06
CA GLN A 22 -8.96 16.78 1.45
C GLN A 22 -9.92 17.87 1.91
N ASN A 23 -9.47 18.77 2.78
CA ASN A 23 -10.29 19.88 3.28
C ASN A 23 -10.68 20.84 2.15
N ALA A 24 -9.76 21.14 1.23
CA ALA A 24 -10.03 22.02 0.09
C ALA A 24 -11.04 21.40 -0.91
N LEU A 25 -11.11 20.07 -0.97
CA LEU A 25 -12.01 19.34 -1.86
C LEU A 25 -13.18 18.69 -1.12
N ALA A 26 -13.41 18.97 0.17
CA ALA A 26 -14.34 18.20 1.02
C ALA A 26 -15.73 18.02 0.41
N ASP A 27 -16.28 19.07 -0.20
CA ASP A 27 -17.62 19.04 -0.81
C ASP A 27 -17.68 18.30 -2.15
N SER A 28 -16.53 18.10 -2.81
CA SER A 28 -16.46 17.58 -4.19
C SER A 28 -15.68 16.28 -4.32
N ILE A 29 -14.89 15.90 -3.31
CA ILE A 29 -13.97 14.76 -3.35
C ILE A 29 -14.71 13.44 -3.58
N GLY A 30 -15.86 13.24 -2.93
CA GLY A 30 -16.70 12.06 -3.15
C GLY A 30 -17.22 11.97 -4.59
N GLY A 31 -17.62 13.10 -5.18
CA GLY A 31 -18.05 13.17 -6.58
C GLY A 31 -16.91 12.91 -7.57
N ILE A 32 -15.72 13.46 -7.30
CA ILE A 32 -14.51 13.23 -8.11
C ILE A 32 -14.13 11.76 -8.10
N ILE A 33 -14.06 11.14 -6.92
CA ILE A 33 -13.73 9.72 -6.76
C ILE A 33 -14.76 8.83 -7.46
N THR A 34 -16.04 9.13 -7.29
CA THR A 34 -17.13 8.42 -7.97
C THR A 34 -16.98 8.48 -9.49
N ALA A 35 -16.73 9.67 -10.05
CA ALA A 35 -16.51 9.85 -11.47
C ALA A 35 -15.29 9.06 -11.99
N ILE A 36 -14.18 9.07 -11.24
CA ILE A 36 -12.95 8.33 -11.57
C ILE A 36 -13.22 6.82 -11.61
N ILE A 37 -13.91 6.28 -10.62
CA ILE A 37 -14.19 4.85 -10.52
C ILE A 37 -15.13 4.42 -11.66
N LEU A 38 -16.22 5.16 -11.89
CA LEU A 38 -17.16 4.89 -12.99
C LEU A 38 -16.45 4.94 -14.35
N PHE A 39 -15.64 5.98 -14.57
CA PHE A 39 -14.84 6.14 -15.78
C PHE A 39 -13.87 4.98 -15.98
N THR A 40 -13.15 4.58 -14.92
CA THR A 40 -12.20 3.47 -15.00
C THR A 40 -12.90 2.14 -15.31
N GLY A 41 -14.01 1.84 -14.63
CA GLY A 41 -14.80 0.64 -14.88
C GLY A 41 -15.27 0.56 -16.33
N LEU A 42 -15.83 1.65 -16.83
CA LEU A 42 -16.30 1.77 -18.21
C LEU A 42 -15.16 1.63 -19.23
N LEU A 43 -14.04 2.33 -19.02
CA LEU A 43 -12.92 2.29 -19.94
C LEU A 43 -12.20 0.93 -19.92
N SER A 44 -12.14 0.25 -18.77
CA SER A 44 -11.60 -1.12 -18.68
C SER A 44 -12.49 -2.12 -19.44
N LEU A 45 -13.81 -1.96 -19.36
CA LEU A 45 -14.77 -2.77 -20.11
C LEU A 45 -14.64 -2.53 -21.62
N ILE A 46 -14.62 -1.26 -22.05
CA ILE A 46 -14.45 -0.90 -23.46
C ILE A 46 -13.12 -1.45 -23.99
N THR A 47 -12.04 -1.29 -23.24
CA THR A 47 -10.72 -1.77 -23.63
C THR A 47 -10.70 -3.29 -23.82
N THR A 48 -11.35 -4.03 -22.92
CA THR A 48 -11.41 -5.49 -22.98
C THR A 48 -12.25 -5.98 -24.16
N VAL A 49 -13.40 -5.34 -24.42
CA VAL A 49 -14.35 -5.76 -25.46
C VAL A 49 -13.92 -5.31 -26.87
N PHE A 50 -13.56 -4.03 -27.02
CA PHE A 50 -13.34 -3.41 -28.33
C PHE A 50 -11.87 -3.26 -28.71
N LYS A 51 -10.94 -3.42 -27.76
CA LYS A 51 -9.49 -3.30 -27.98
C LYS A 51 -9.11 -2.06 -28.83
N PRO A 52 -9.50 -0.85 -28.41
CA PRO A 52 -9.28 0.36 -29.19
C PRO A 52 -7.78 0.64 -29.34
N LYS A 53 -7.34 0.92 -30.58
CA LYS A 53 -5.92 1.15 -30.91
C LYS A 53 -5.29 2.27 -30.08
N LEU A 54 -6.05 3.31 -29.75
CA LEU A 54 -5.62 4.44 -28.90
C LEU A 54 -5.12 3.98 -27.51
N VAL A 55 -5.72 2.93 -26.95
CA VAL A 55 -5.33 2.39 -25.65
C VAL A 55 -4.29 1.30 -25.83
N THR A 56 -4.51 0.35 -26.74
CA THR A 56 -3.64 -0.82 -26.89
C THR A 56 -2.24 -0.51 -27.46
N GLN A 57 -2.08 0.61 -28.19
CA GLN A 57 -0.77 1.02 -28.73
C GLN A 57 0.07 1.83 -27.74
N HIS A 58 -0.55 2.47 -26.75
CA HIS A 58 0.16 3.21 -25.72
C HIS A 58 0.43 2.31 -24.51
N SER A 59 1.71 2.02 -24.23
CA SER A 59 2.12 1.10 -23.16
C SER A 59 1.51 1.44 -21.79
N PHE A 60 1.46 2.74 -21.44
CA PHE A 60 0.88 3.21 -20.18
C PHE A 60 -0.63 2.97 -20.10
N PHE A 61 -1.39 3.43 -21.09
CA PHE A 61 -2.85 3.26 -21.08
C PHE A 61 -3.27 1.79 -21.22
N ASN A 62 -2.52 1.01 -21.99
CA ASN A 62 -2.72 -0.43 -22.09
C ASN A 62 -2.50 -1.08 -20.71
N GLY A 63 -1.41 -0.76 -20.00
CA GLY A 63 -1.18 -1.29 -18.64
C GLY A 63 -2.27 -0.88 -17.65
N LEU A 64 -2.82 0.33 -17.79
CA LEU A 64 -3.82 0.87 -16.88
C LEU A 64 -5.22 0.29 -17.08
N PHE A 65 -5.67 0.10 -18.33
CA PHE A 65 -7.05 -0.28 -18.65
C PHE A 65 -7.22 -1.70 -19.20
N SER A 66 -6.16 -2.33 -19.74
CA SER A 66 -6.20 -3.73 -20.18
C SER A 66 -5.90 -4.66 -19.01
N VAL A 67 -6.93 -4.94 -18.22
CA VAL A 67 -6.81 -5.80 -17.03
C VAL A 67 -7.25 -7.23 -17.30
N THR A 68 -6.78 -8.17 -16.48
CA THR A 68 -7.25 -9.56 -16.52
C THR A 68 -8.75 -9.67 -16.21
N PRO A 69 -9.46 -10.73 -16.62
CA PRO A 69 -10.89 -10.89 -16.36
C PRO A 69 -11.30 -10.74 -14.89
N VAL A 70 -10.48 -11.28 -13.97
CA VAL A 70 -10.74 -11.17 -12.52
C VAL A 70 -10.73 -9.70 -12.08
N TRP A 71 -9.69 -8.96 -12.47
CA TRP A 71 -9.57 -7.53 -12.16
C TRP A 71 -10.62 -6.67 -12.85
N LEU A 72 -11.07 -7.05 -14.05
CA LEU A 72 -12.20 -6.40 -14.71
C LEU A 72 -13.48 -6.53 -13.88
N VAL A 73 -13.80 -7.74 -13.41
CA VAL A 73 -14.96 -7.97 -12.54
C VAL A 73 -14.87 -7.12 -11.29
N VAL A 74 -13.71 -7.08 -10.63
CA VAL A 74 -13.50 -6.25 -9.44
C VAL A 74 -13.73 -4.75 -9.73
N ARG A 75 -13.21 -4.24 -10.84
CA ARG A 75 -13.42 -2.82 -11.24
C ARG A 75 -14.88 -2.52 -11.57
N LEU A 76 -15.59 -3.44 -12.20
CA LEU A 76 -17.02 -3.30 -12.49
C LEU A 76 -17.86 -3.35 -11.22
N LEU A 77 -17.51 -4.22 -10.26
CA LEU A 77 -18.13 -4.21 -8.94
C LEU A 77 -17.87 -2.90 -8.21
N GLY A 78 -16.63 -2.40 -8.21
CA GLY A 78 -16.30 -1.09 -7.64
C GLY A 78 -17.12 0.05 -8.27
N ALA A 79 -17.28 0.04 -9.59
CA ALA A 79 -18.12 1.00 -10.33
C ALA A 79 -19.61 0.88 -9.96
N ALA A 80 -20.12 -0.34 -9.84
CA ALA A 80 -21.50 -0.56 -9.41
C ALA A 80 -21.72 -0.08 -7.96
N PHE A 81 -20.86 -0.50 -7.03
CA PHE A 81 -20.99 -0.12 -5.61
C PHE A 81 -20.85 1.38 -5.41
N VAL A 82 -19.87 2.04 -6.04
CA VAL A 82 -19.75 3.50 -5.89
C VAL A 82 -20.96 4.24 -6.45
N GLY A 83 -21.52 3.77 -7.58
CA GLY A 83 -22.74 4.35 -8.13
C GLY A 83 -23.90 4.22 -7.15
N LEU A 84 -24.13 3.02 -6.62
CA LEU A 84 -25.20 2.75 -5.65
C LEU A 84 -25.02 3.58 -4.36
N THR A 85 -23.82 3.57 -3.78
CA THR A 85 -23.51 4.30 -2.55
C THR A 85 -23.61 5.81 -2.73
N PHE A 86 -23.02 6.37 -3.80
CA PHE A 86 -23.02 7.82 -4.03
C PHE A 86 -24.42 8.38 -4.30
N PHE A 87 -25.23 7.68 -5.08
CA PHE A 87 -26.61 8.11 -5.35
C PHE A 87 -27.59 7.73 -4.23
N GLY A 88 -27.14 6.96 -3.22
CA GLY A 88 -28.00 6.47 -2.15
C GLY A 88 -29.07 5.48 -2.64
N VAL A 89 -28.84 4.81 -3.77
CA VAL A 89 -29.79 3.91 -4.40
C VAL A 89 -29.26 2.50 -4.30
N GLY A 90 -30.00 1.60 -3.65
CA GLY A 90 -29.65 0.18 -3.59
C GLY A 90 -29.91 -0.46 -2.22
N PRO A 91 -29.51 -1.73 -2.03
CA PRO A 91 -29.62 -2.42 -0.76
C PRO A 91 -28.79 -1.71 0.33
N GLU A 92 -29.34 -1.63 1.55
CA GLU A 92 -28.61 -1.09 2.71
C GLU A 92 -27.27 -1.80 2.93
N MET A 93 -27.21 -3.09 2.62
CA MET A 93 -25.97 -3.88 2.64
C MET A 93 -24.81 -3.21 1.88
N ILE A 94 -25.09 -2.51 0.77
CA ILE A 94 -24.07 -1.82 -0.03
C ILE A 94 -23.92 -0.35 0.37
N VAL A 95 -25.05 0.34 0.62
CA VAL A 95 -25.09 1.80 0.79
C VAL A 95 -24.79 2.24 2.24
N SER A 96 -24.88 1.33 3.22
CA SER A 96 -24.75 1.69 4.64
C SER A 96 -23.42 2.38 4.97
N GLY A 97 -23.44 3.21 6.01
CA GLY A 97 -22.25 3.84 6.58
C GLY A 97 -21.23 2.85 7.16
N ASN A 98 -21.62 1.58 7.37
CA ASN A 98 -20.71 0.52 7.85
C ASN A 98 -20.08 -0.29 6.69
N THR A 99 -20.53 -0.09 5.45
CA THR A 99 -20.06 -0.85 4.28
C THR A 99 -19.55 0.07 3.18
N GLY A 100 -20.22 0.17 2.03
CA GLY A 100 -19.76 0.99 0.91
C GLY A 100 -19.69 2.48 1.26
N GLY A 101 -20.54 2.95 2.19
CA GLY A 101 -20.50 4.30 2.71
C GLY A 101 -19.19 4.62 3.44
N LEU A 102 -18.70 3.71 4.30
CA LEU A 102 -17.42 3.85 4.99
C LEU A 102 -16.26 3.98 3.98
N ILE A 103 -16.27 3.12 2.97
CA ILE A 103 -15.22 3.11 1.96
C ILE A 103 -15.23 4.42 1.16
N LEU A 104 -16.40 4.84 0.67
CA LEU A 104 -16.51 6.03 -0.19
C LEU A 104 -16.26 7.35 0.57
N ASN A 105 -16.75 7.47 1.80
CA ASN A 105 -16.76 8.74 2.52
C ASN A 105 -15.54 8.92 3.43
N ASP A 106 -14.97 7.84 3.96
CA ASP A 106 -13.89 7.93 4.95
C ASP A 106 -12.56 7.42 4.38
N LEU A 107 -12.57 6.26 3.71
CA LEU A 107 -11.34 5.62 3.25
C LEU A 107 -10.79 6.21 1.94
N LEU A 108 -11.61 6.25 0.88
CA LEU A 108 -11.16 6.66 -0.45
C LEU A 108 -10.70 8.13 -0.54
N PRO A 109 -11.34 9.11 0.13
CA PRO A 109 -10.85 10.49 0.15
C PRO A 109 -9.45 10.59 0.75
N SER A 110 -9.20 9.80 1.79
CA SER A 110 -7.89 9.72 2.41
C SER A 110 -6.83 9.22 1.44
N ILE A 111 -7.09 8.06 0.84
CA ILE A 111 -6.21 7.40 -0.14
C ILE A 111 -5.98 8.28 -1.37
N PHE A 112 -7.04 8.89 -1.91
CA PHE A 112 -6.96 9.75 -3.09
C PHE A 112 -5.96 10.89 -2.89
N SER A 113 -6.07 11.64 -1.80
CA SER A 113 -5.17 12.77 -1.56
C SER A 113 -3.73 12.33 -1.32
N VAL A 114 -3.51 11.22 -0.61
CA VAL A 114 -2.17 10.65 -0.43
C VAL A 114 -1.56 10.27 -1.78
N PHE A 115 -2.33 9.66 -2.68
CA PHE A 115 -1.86 9.25 -4.01
C PHE A 115 -1.43 10.41 -4.89
N ILE A 116 -2.10 11.58 -4.81
CA ILE A 116 -1.67 12.78 -5.55
C ILE A 116 -0.24 13.17 -5.17
N PHE A 117 0.05 13.30 -3.87
CA PHE A 117 1.36 13.73 -3.41
C PHE A 117 2.41 12.62 -3.54
N ALA A 118 2.05 11.39 -3.19
CA ALA A 118 2.95 10.25 -3.30
C ALA A 118 3.37 10.01 -4.75
N GLY A 119 2.44 10.08 -5.70
CA GLY A 119 2.75 9.91 -7.13
C GLY A 119 3.69 10.96 -7.66
N MET A 120 3.45 12.22 -7.31
CA MET A 120 4.33 13.33 -7.72
C MET A 120 5.73 13.25 -7.11
N LEU A 121 5.86 12.74 -5.88
CA LEU A 121 7.13 12.66 -5.16
C LEU A 121 7.89 11.35 -5.42
N MET A 122 7.22 10.28 -5.87
CA MET A 122 7.84 8.99 -6.12
C MET A 122 9.03 9.05 -7.10
N PRO A 123 8.96 9.77 -8.25
CA PRO A 123 10.11 9.92 -9.14
C PRO A 123 11.31 10.59 -8.46
N LEU A 124 11.08 11.52 -7.52
CA LEU A 124 12.17 12.18 -6.79
C LEU A 124 12.91 11.19 -5.88
N LEU A 125 12.19 10.24 -5.28
CA LEU A 125 12.79 9.18 -4.49
C LEU A 125 13.55 8.17 -5.38
N MET A 126 12.96 7.82 -6.52
CA MET A 126 13.40 6.72 -7.39
C MET A 126 14.52 7.08 -8.35
N ASN A 127 14.54 8.32 -8.86
CA ASN A 127 15.39 8.67 -10.00
C ASN A 127 16.68 9.40 -9.60
N PHE A 128 16.80 9.87 -8.36
CA PHE A 128 17.91 10.76 -7.93
C PHE A 128 18.88 10.11 -6.93
N GLY A 129 18.96 8.77 -6.92
CA GLY A 129 20.01 8.06 -6.19
C GLY A 129 19.75 7.83 -4.70
N LEU A 130 18.60 8.23 -4.16
CA LEU A 130 18.29 8.02 -2.74
C LEU A 130 18.22 6.52 -2.38
N LEU A 131 17.54 5.72 -3.22
CA LEU A 131 17.45 4.27 -3.03
C LEU A 131 18.80 3.59 -3.20
N GLU A 132 19.61 4.05 -4.13
CA GLU A 132 20.99 3.59 -4.33
C GLU A 132 21.84 3.86 -3.08
N PHE A 133 21.77 5.07 -2.54
CA PHE A 133 22.55 5.48 -1.37
C PHE A 133 22.19 4.66 -0.13
N ILE A 134 20.91 4.73 0.27
CA ILE A 134 20.41 4.08 1.48
C ILE A 134 20.41 2.56 1.29
N GLY A 135 20.01 2.09 0.11
CA GLY A 135 19.97 0.67 -0.19
C GLY A 135 21.35 0.04 -0.07
N THR A 136 22.38 0.65 -0.65
CA THR A 136 23.75 0.14 -0.52
C THR A 136 24.22 0.15 0.94
N LEU A 137 23.87 1.19 1.71
CA LEU A 137 24.24 1.29 3.13
C LEU A 137 23.60 0.17 3.96
N LEU A 138 22.32 -0.10 3.72
CA LEU A 138 21.53 -1.05 4.49
C LEU A 138 21.59 -2.47 3.94
N THR A 139 22.20 -2.71 2.77
CA THR A 139 22.37 -4.05 2.18
C THR A 139 23.07 -5.01 3.16
N ARG A 140 24.05 -4.52 3.92
CA ARG A 140 24.76 -5.33 4.94
C ARG A 140 23.87 -5.82 6.09
N ILE A 141 22.72 -5.20 6.30
CA ILE A 141 21.74 -5.57 7.34
C ILE A 141 20.57 -6.32 6.69
N MET A 142 19.99 -5.76 5.64
CA MET A 142 18.80 -6.28 4.97
C MET A 142 19.01 -7.67 4.37
N ARG A 143 20.17 -7.89 3.73
CA ARG A 143 20.47 -9.16 3.09
C ARG A 143 20.63 -10.32 4.09
N PRO A 144 21.50 -10.24 5.11
CA PRO A 144 21.68 -11.37 6.02
C PRO A 144 20.48 -11.59 6.96
N VAL A 145 19.79 -10.52 7.39
CA VAL A 145 18.70 -10.65 8.38
C VAL A 145 17.38 -11.03 7.72
N PHE A 146 17.04 -10.38 6.60
CA PHE A 146 15.72 -10.49 5.98
C PHE A 146 15.75 -11.15 4.59
N ASN A 147 16.94 -11.47 4.05
CA ASN A 147 17.12 -11.95 2.67
C ASN A 147 16.49 -11.03 1.62
N LEU A 148 16.56 -9.73 1.87
CA LEU A 148 15.99 -8.70 1.01
C LEU A 148 17.06 -7.74 0.49
N PRO A 149 16.81 -7.12 -0.67
CA PRO A 149 17.71 -6.13 -1.22
C PRO A 149 17.75 -4.91 -0.32
N GLY A 150 18.91 -4.25 -0.18
CA GLY A 150 19.02 -3.12 0.73
C GLY A 150 18.06 -1.97 0.42
N ARG A 151 17.70 -1.80 -0.86
CA ARG A 151 16.71 -0.80 -1.34
C ARG A 151 15.34 -0.95 -0.66
N SER A 152 14.95 -2.17 -0.26
CA SER A 152 13.69 -2.43 0.45
C SER A 152 13.59 -1.75 1.82
N ALA A 153 14.71 -1.36 2.42
CA ALA A 153 14.70 -0.59 3.65
C ALA A 153 14.14 0.82 3.44
N VAL A 154 14.33 1.41 2.25
CA VAL A 154 13.70 2.69 1.91
C VAL A 154 12.20 2.52 1.80
N ASP A 155 11.73 1.42 1.18
CA ASP A 155 10.30 1.11 1.08
C ASP A 155 9.68 0.93 2.48
N CYS A 156 10.37 0.21 3.37
CA CYS A 156 9.96 0.04 4.77
C CYS A 156 9.89 1.37 5.52
N MET A 157 10.92 2.23 5.39
CA MET A 157 10.92 3.56 6.01
C MET A 157 9.83 4.47 5.42
N ALA A 158 9.59 4.40 4.12
CA ALA A 158 8.53 5.15 3.45
C ALA A 158 7.13 4.71 3.92
N SER A 159 6.94 3.42 4.21
CA SER A 159 5.71 2.89 4.82
C SER A 159 5.45 3.52 6.18
N TRP A 160 6.47 3.51 7.06
CA TRP A 160 6.36 4.08 8.40
C TRP A 160 6.09 5.59 8.42
N LEU A 161 6.70 6.30 7.46
CA LEU A 161 6.65 7.76 7.37
C LEU A 161 5.52 8.27 6.45
N GLY A 162 4.75 7.40 5.82
CA GLY A 162 3.76 7.81 4.85
C GLY A 162 2.52 6.98 4.98
N ASP A 163 2.39 6.05 4.05
CA ASP A 163 1.24 5.19 3.89
C ASP A 163 1.69 3.86 3.30
N GLY A 164 1.14 2.75 3.80
CA GLY A 164 1.51 1.41 3.34
C GLY A 164 1.29 1.21 1.85
N SER A 165 0.28 1.86 1.27
CA SER A 165 -0.04 1.78 -0.17
C SER A 165 1.06 2.39 -1.03
N VAL A 166 1.71 3.46 -0.55
CA VAL A 166 2.85 4.09 -1.26
C VAL A 166 4.02 3.13 -1.35
N ALA A 167 4.30 2.40 -0.28
CA ALA A 167 5.38 1.42 -0.26
C ALA A 167 5.09 0.18 -1.13
N ILE A 168 3.84 -0.30 -1.13
CA ILE A 168 3.42 -1.36 -2.05
C ILE A 168 3.61 -0.91 -3.50
N LEU A 169 3.28 0.33 -3.82
CA LEU A 169 3.50 0.84 -5.16
C LEU A 169 4.98 1.00 -5.50
N MET A 170 5.79 1.53 -4.59
CA MET A 170 7.25 1.58 -4.79
C MET A 170 7.79 0.18 -5.07
N THR A 171 7.32 -0.82 -4.32
CA THR A 171 7.65 -2.24 -4.54
C THR A 171 7.24 -2.70 -5.94
N SER A 172 6.04 -2.36 -6.42
CA SER A 172 5.60 -2.67 -7.78
C SER A 172 6.50 -2.02 -8.83
N LYS A 173 6.85 -0.75 -8.66
CA LYS A 173 7.75 -0.03 -9.59
C LYS A 173 9.17 -0.61 -9.58
N GLN A 174 9.67 -1.04 -8.43
CA GLN A 174 10.97 -1.74 -8.33
C GLN A 174 10.91 -3.12 -9.02
N TYR A 175 9.79 -3.83 -8.94
CA TYR A 175 9.59 -5.11 -9.64
C TYR A 175 9.49 -4.92 -11.16
N GLU A 176 8.65 -3.97 -11.62
CA GLU A 176 8.52 -3.59 -13.02
C GLU A 176 9.84 -3.09 -13.61
N GLY A 177 10.65 -2.40 -12.80
CA GLY A 177 11.98 -1.90 -13.15
C GLY A 177 13.09 -2.95 -13.14
N ARG A 178 12.78 -4.24 -12.95
CA ARG A 178 13.76 -5.35 -12.86
C ARG A 178 14.79 -5.17 -11.74
N VAL A 179 14.41 -4.51 -10.65
CA VAL A 179 15.23 -4.36 -9.46
C VAL A 179 14.90 -5.43 -8.44
N TYR A 180 13.61 -5.71 -8.24
CA TYR A 180 13.15 -6.79 -7.36
C TYR A 180 12.81 -8.05 -8.14
N THR A 181 13.11 -9.19 -7.55
CA THR A 181 12.56 -10.48 -7.99
C THR A 181 11.11 -10.65 -7.52
N GLN A 182 10.39 -11.62 -8.08
CA GLN A 182 9.02 -11.95 -7.70
C GLN A 182 8.92 -12.27 -6.19
N ARG A 183 9.88 -13.02 -5.65
CA ARG A 183 9.93 -13.32 -4.21
C ARG A 183 10.18 -12.06 -3.39
N GLU A 184 11.17 -11.24 -3.75
CA GLU A 184 11.48 -10.00 -3.01
C GLU A 184 10.29 -9.04 -3.03
N ALA A 185 9.66 -8.82 -4.18
CA ALA A 185 8.47 -7.97 -4.28
C ALA A 185 7.30 -8.49 -3.44
N ALA A 186 7.05 -9.80 -3.45
CA ALA A 186 6.00 -10.41 -2.63
C ALA A 186 6.27 -10.27 -1.13
N VAL A 187 7.53 -10.47 -0.69
CA VAL A 187 7.92 -10.35 0.72
C VAL A 187 7.86 -8.90 1.19
N VAL A 188 8.39 -7.96 0.41
CA VAL A 188 8.37 -6.53 0.77
C VAL A 188 6.92 -6.04 0.86
N GLY A 189 6.11 -6.33 -0.15
CA GLY A 189 4.71 -5.88 -0.20
C GLY A 189 3.80 -6.50 0.86
N THR A 190 4.15 -7.65 1.44
CA THR A 190 3.33 -8.31 2.47
C THR A 190 3.84 -8.10 3.89
N THR A 191 5.14 -7.91 4.08
CA THR A 191 5.76 -7.94 5.42
C THR A 191 6.52 -6.67 5.79
N PHE A 192 6.88 -5.82 4.82
CA PHE A 192 7.61 -4.56 5.05
C PHE A 192 6.77 -3.30 4.79
N SER A 193 5.52 -3.45 4.37
CA SER A 193 4.55 -2.35 4.22
C SER A 193 3.79 -2.09 5.52
N ALA A 194 4.52 -1.67 6.56
CA ALA A 194 3.97 -1.43 7.89
C ALA A 194 3.02 -0.23 7.93
N VAL A 195 2.04 -0.30 8.85
CA VAL A 195 1.14 0.82 9.17
C VAL A 195 1.93 1.97 9.77
N SER A 196 1.54 3.21 9.44
CA SER A 196 2.28 4.41 9.87
C SER A 196 2.16 4.66 11.38
N ILE A 197 3.15 5.36 11.94
CA ILE A 197 3.18 5.76 13.37
C ILE A 197 1.94 6.60 13.71
N THR A 198 1.60 7.55 12.84
CA THR A 198 0.47 8.45 13.02
C THR A 198 -0.85 7.70 13.01
N PHE A 199 -1.00 6.69 12.14
CA PHE A 199 -2.19 5.87 12.12
C PHE A 199 -2.31 5.00 13.37
N SER A 200 -1.19 4.39 13.79
CA SER A 200 -1.13 3.59 15.03
C SER A 200 -1.54 4.43 16.25
N LEU A 201 -1.22 5.73 16.25
CA LEU A 201 -1.66 6.67 17.29
C LEU A 201 -3.17 6.91 17.26
N VAL A 202 -3.75 7.12 16.07
CA VAL A 202 -5.21 7.29 15.90
C VAL A 202 -5.98 6.07 16.39
N VAL A 203 -5.51 4.86 16.05
CA VAL A 203 -6.13 3.60 16.49
C VAL A 203 -6.13 3.48 18.01
N ILE A 204 -5.00 3.78 18.67
CA ILE A 204 -4.92 3.64 20.13
C ILE A 204 -5.71 4.73 20.86
N THR A 205 -5.84 5.92 20.26
CA THR A 205 -6.73 7.00 20.70
C THR A 205 -8.19 6.56 20.65
N GLN A 206 -8.61 5.88 19.58
CA GLN A 206 -9.98 5.39 19.43
C GLN A 206 -10.40 4.47 20.58
N VAL A 207 -9.51 3.57 20.99
CA VAL A 207 -9.74 2.65 22.12
C VAL A 207 -9.39 3.26 23.49
N LYS A 208 -9.07 4.57 23.54
CA LYS A 208 -8.75 5.33 24.76
C LYS A 208 -7.53 4.82 25.55
N LEU A 209 -6.53 4.27 24.85
CA LEU A 209 -5.31 3.69 25.45
C LEU A 209 -4.03 4.45 25.11
N GLU A 210 -4.13 5.76 24.82
CA GLU A 210 -3.01 6.63 24.41
C GLU A 210 -1.79 6.56 25.33
N HIS A 211 -2.03 6.43 26.63
CA HIS A 211 -0.99 6.29 27.65
C HIS A 211 -0.11 5.04 27.45
N MET A 212 -0.59 4.04 26.71
CA MET A 212 0.15 2.84 26.33
C MET A 212 0.73 2.89 24.90
N PHE A 213 0.73 4.05 24.24
CA PHE A 213 1.20 4.15 22.85
C PHE A 213 2.62 3.62 22.66
N ILE A 214 3.57 4.04 23.51
CA ILE A 214 4.97 3.60 23.40
C ILE A 214 5.08 2.07 23.54
N PRO A 215 4.61 1.42 24.63
CA PRO A 215 4.73 -0.03 24.77
C PRO A 215 3.96 -0.80 23.69
N PHE A 216 2.78 -0.33 23.29
CA PHE A 216 2.02 -0.89 22.17
C PHE A 216 2.84 -0.84 20.87
N TYR A 217 3.35 0.33 20.51
CA TYR A 217 4.04 0.54 19.25
C TYR A 217 5.35 -0.24 19.17
N LEU A 218 6.12 -0.28 20.28
CA LEU A 218 7.34 -1.11 20.36
C LEU A 218 7.02 -2.60 20.21
N THR A 219 5.91 -3.06 20.80
CA THR A 219 5.48 -4.46 20.67
C THR A 219 5.10 -4.80 19.23
N VAL A 220 4.35 -3.92 18.56
CA VAL A 220 4.01 -4.08 17.13
C VAL A 220 5.27 -4.07 16.27
N CYS A 221 6.22 -3.18 16.52
CA CYS A 221 7.50 -3.14 15.79
C CYS A 221 8.30 -4.44 15.98
N PHE A 222 8.41 -4.91 17.23
CA PHE A 222 9.11 -6.15 17.53
C PHE A 222 8.45 -7.36 16.86
N ALA A 223 7.12 -7.49 16.99
CA ALA A 223 6.35 -8.53 16.33
C ALA A 223 6.51 -8.47 14.80
N GLY A 224 6.49 -7.27 14.22
CA GLY A 224 6.71 -7.03 12.79
C GLY A 224 8.10 -7.48 12.32
N ILE A 225 9.16 -7.15 13.06
CA ILE A 225 10.53 -7.60 12.75
C ILE A 225 10.62 -9.13 12.82
N VAL A 226 10.04 -9.74 13.85
CA VAL A 226 10.03 -11.21 13.98
C VAL A 226 9.26 -11.85 12.83
N ALA A 227 8.09 -11.31 12.47
CA ALA A 227 7.31 -11.76 11.33
C ALA A 227 8.09 -11.60 10.01
N ALA A 228 8.80 -10.49 9.82
CA ALA A 228 9.66 -10.24 8.67
C ALA A 228 10.81 -11.23 8.51
N ILE A 229 11.27 -11.87 9.59
CA ILE A 229 12.32 -12.90 9.55
C ILE A 229 11.73 -14.29 9.29
N ILE A 230 10.54 -14.56 9.84
CA ILE A 230 9.94 -15.91 9.85
C ILE A 230 9.02 -16.13 8.64
N VAL A 231 8.06 -15.23 8.42
CA VAL A 231 6.97 -15.39 7.45
C VAL A 231 7.47 -15.57 6.00
N PRO A 232 8.54 -14.89 5.53
CA PRO A 232 9.07 -15.12 4.18
C PRO A 232 9.57 -16.56 3.94
N LYS A 233 9.91 -17.28 5.01
CA LYS A 233 10.37 -18.68 4.96
C LYS A 233 9.20 -19.67 4.96
N LEU A 234 8.00 -19.22 5.29
CA LEU A 234 6.78 -20.02 5.28
C LEU A 234 6.09 -19.97 3.91
N PRO A 235 5.40 -21.04 3.49
CA PRO A 235 4.50 -20.99 2.35
C PRO A 235 3.36 -19.96 2.55
N PRO A 236 2.86 -19.31 1.49
CA PRO A 236 3.26 -19.47 0.08
C PRO A 236 4.42 -18.56 -0.37
N LEU A 237 4.97 -17.72 0.52
CA LEU A 237 6.02 -16.78 0.15
C LEU A 237 7.33 -17.47 -0.24
N SER A 238 7.70 -18.55 0.47
CA SER A 238 8.89 -19.33 0.13
C SER A 238 8.80 -20.03 -1.24
N TRP A 239 7.58 -20.26 -1.76
CA TRP A 239 7.35 -20.85 -3.08
C TRP A 239 7.49 -19.86 -4.25
N LYS A 240 7.56 -18.55 -3.98
CA LYS A 240 7.80 -17.54 -5.03
C LYS A 240 9.20 -17.68 -5.60
N LYS A 241 9.36 -17.42 -6.91
CA LYS A 241 10.65 -17.59 -7.61
C LYS A 241 11.53 -16.35 -7.46
N ASP A 242 12.85 -16.54 -7.48
CA ASP A 242 13.82 -15.43 -7.54
C ASP A 242 14.07 -15.01 -9.00
N ARG A 243 13.01 -14.59 -9.70
CA ARG A 243 13.06 -14.14 -11.10
C ARG A 243 12.49 -12.73 -11.24
N TYR A 244 13.02 -11.96 -12.19
CA TYR A 244 12.48 -10.64 -12.55
C TYR A 244 11.16 -10.77 -13.33
N ILE A 245 10.50 -9.64 -13.59
CA ILE A 245 9.21 -9.60 -14.30
C ILE A 245 9.24 -10.22 -15.71
N ASP A 246 10.41 -10.27 -16.34
CA ASP A 246 10.66 -10.89 -17.66
C ASP A 246 11.18 -12.33 -17.57
N ASP A 247 11.08 -12.96 -16.39
CA ASP A 247 11.51 -14.32 -16.07
C ASP A 247 13.05 -14.53 -16.11
N THR A 248 13.82 -13.44 -16.24
CA THR A 248 15.28 -13.48 -16.13
C THR A 248 15.74 -13.77 -14.70
N GLU A 249 16.89 -14.42 -14.58
CA GLU A 249 17.45 -14.79 -13.27
C GLU A 249 18.08 -13.59 -12.58
N ARG A 250 17.99 -13.60 -11.25
CA ARG A 250 18.62 -12.59 -10.40
C ARG A 250 20.12 -12.50 -10.70
N HIS A 251 20.60 -11.29 -10.96
CA HIS A 251 22.03 -11.03 -11.04
C HIS A 251 22.67 -11.19 -9.65
N VAL A 252 23.50 -12.22 -9.48
CA VAL A 252 24.16 -12.55 -8.20
C VAL A 252 25.08 -11.42 -7.72
N ASP A 253 25.66 -10.67 -8.65
CA ASP A 253 26.65 -9.62 -8.38
C ASP A 253 26.08 -8.21 -8.23
N ALA A 254 24.77 -8.01 -8.41
CA ALA A 254 24.16 -6.67 -8.44
C ALA A 254 24.28 -5.89 -7.10
N GLU A 255 24.52 -6.60 -6.00
CA GLU A 255 24.62 -6.03 -4.65
C GLU A 255 26.04 -6.13 -4.07
N VAL A 256 27.02 -6.60 -4.85
CA VAL A 256 28.41 -6.75 -4.41
C VAL A 256 29.10 -5.39 -4.39
N ILE A 257 29.69 -5.05 -3.24
CA ILE A 257 30.48 -3.84 -3.07
C ILE A 257 31.90 -4.11 -3.63
N PRO A 258 32.38 -3.33 -4.61
CA PRO A 258 33.72 -3.50 -5.15
C PRO A 258 34.80 -3.39 -4.06
N SER A 259 35.84 -4.22 -4.12
CA SER A 259 36.91 -4.29 -3.12
C SER A 259 37.67 -2.96 -2.90
N GLN A 260 37.60 -2.04 -3.87
CA GLN A 260 38.24 -0.72 -3.83
C GLN A 260 37.41 0.35 -3.11
N HIS A 261 36.17 0.06 -2.73
CA HIS A 261 35.27 1.03 -2.07
C HIS A 261 34.80 0.52 -0.71
N ASN A 262 34.63 1.44 0.25
CA ASN A 262 33.86 1.17 1.46
C ASN A 262 32.36 1.41 1.16
N VAL A 263 31.45 0.89 2.00
CA VAL A 263 29.99 0.99 1.81
C VAL A 263 29.57 2.42 1.54
N PHE A 264 30.04 3.36 2.36
CA PHE A 264 29.63 4.75 2.24
C PHE A 264 30.08 5.38 0.92
N THR A 265 31.32 5.13 0.50
CA THR A 265 31.84 5.69 -0.76
C THR A 265 31.15 5.04 -1.97
N TRP A 266 30.87 3.74 -1.90
CA TRP A 266 30.12 3.03 -2.94
C TRP A 266 28.66 3.49 -3.01
N SER A 267 27.98 3.64 -1.87
CA SER A 267 26.63 4.20 -1.77
C SER A 267 26.55 5.57 -2.44
N PHE A 268 27.53 6.44 -2.17
CA PHE A 268 27.56 7.78 -2.73
C PHE A 268 27.85 7.76 -4.24
N HIS A 269 28.78 6.92 -4.69
CA HIS A 269 29.06 6.72 -6.11
C HIS A 269 27.82 6.25 -6.89
N GLN A 270 27.13 5.22 -6.38
CA GLN A 270 25.90 4.70 -6.98
C GLN A 270 24.78 5.76 -7.05
N ALA A 271 24.65 6.56 -5.99
CA ALA A 271 23.67 7.64 -5.94
C ALA A 271 23.96 8.75 -6.96
N LEU A 272 25.23 9.14 -7.09
CA LEU A 272 25.66 10.13 -8.07
C LEU A 272 25.50 9.62 -9.50
N ASP A 273 25.89 8.38 -9.77
CA ASP A 273 25.73 7.75 -11.08
C ASP A 273 24.24 7.72 -11.49
N LYS A 274 23.36 7.33 -10.57
CA LYS A 274 21.91 7.37 -10.79
C LYS A 274 21.41 8.78 -11.09
N ALA A 275 21.82 9.77 -10.28
CA ALA A 275 21.41 11.15 -10.45
C ALA A 275 21.91 11.77 -11.76
N GLN A 276 23.11 11.40 -12.23
CA GLN A 276 23.67 11.84 -13.51
C GLN A 276 22.83 11.38 -14.71
N HIS A 277 22.21 10.19 -14.61
CA HIS A 277 21.36 9.62 -15.65
C HIS A 277 19.87 9.99 -15.50
N ALA A 278 19.51 10.81 -14.52
CA ALA A 278 18.13 11.25 -14.33
C ALA A 278 17.68 12.14 -15.51
N GLN A 279 16.47 11.90 -16.05
CA GLN A 279 15.97 12.55 -17.27
C GLN A 279 15.51 14.02 -17.08
N GLY A 280 16.05 14.73 -16.10
CA GLY A 280 15.75 16.13 -15.81
C GLY A 280 14.35 16.38 -15.23
N GLY A 281 14.05 17.66 -14.92
CA GLY A 281 12.83 18.04 -14.20
C GLY A 281 11.53 17.78 -14.97
N LYS A 282 11.53 17.96 -16.29
CA LYS A 282 10.32 17.72 -17.13
C LYS A 282 9.92 16.24 -17.14
N ALA A 283 10.88 15.33 -17.33
CA ALA A 283 10.59 13.90 -17.29
C ALA A 283 10.12 13.48 -15.90
N THR A 284 10.76 14.00 -14.84
CA THR A 284 10.36 13.77 -13.45
C THR A 284 8.91 14.17 -13.19
N LEU A 285 8.47 15.33 -13.71
CA LEU A 285 7.09 15.78 -13.57
C LEU A 285 6.11 14.89 -14.35
N VAL A 286 6.46 14.49 -15.57
CA VAL A 286 5.65 13.58 -16.39
C VAL A 286 5.51 12.21 -15.71
N ASP A 287 6.60 11.67 -15.17
CA ASP A 287 6.58 10.42 -14.42
C ASP A 287 5.74 10.55 -13.14
N GLY A 288 5.81 11.72 -12.48
CA GLY A 288 4.99 12.03 -11.32
C GLY A 288 3.50 11.96 -11.64
N VAL A 289 3.09 12.65 -12.72
CA VAL A 289 1.69 12.63 -13.19
C VAL A 289 1.27 11.21 -13.60
N LYS A 290 2.12 10.46 -14.30
CA LYS A 290 1.83 9.06 -14.65
C LYS A 290 1.62 8.20 -13.40
N ASN A 291 2.45 8.34 -12.38
CA ASN A 291 2.30 7.61 -11.12
C ASN A 291 1.00 7.99 -10.39
N VAL A 292 0.62 9.27 -10.38
CA VAL A 292 -0.67 9.71 -9.84
C VAL A 292 -1.83 9.05 -10.58
N VAL A 293 -1.81 9.10 -11.92
CA VAL A 293 -2.86 8.49 -12.74
C VAL A 293 -2.91 6.97 -12.54
N ASP A 294 -1.76 6.31 -12.49
CA ASP A 294 -1.66 4.87 -12.23
C ASP A 294 -2.28 4.49 -10.89
N MET A 295 -1.99 5.26 -9.83
CA MET A 295 -2.58 5.04 -8.50
C MET A 295 -4.09 5.29 -8.46
N VAL A 296 -4.51 6.45 -8.95
CA VAL A 296 -5.88 6.92 -8.85
C VAL A 296 -6.82 6.06 -9.70
N PHE A 297 -6.43 5.70 -10.92
CA PHE A 297 -7.27 4.90 -11.81
C PHE A 297 -7.00 3.39 -11.65
N GLY A 298 -5.81 3.00 -11.19
CA GLY A 298 -5.45 1.59 -11.00
C GLY A 298 -6.01 1.00 -9.72
N VAL A 299 -5.86 1.71 -8.59
CA VAL A 299 -6.04 1.18 -7.23
C VAL A 299 -7.38 1.54 -6.62
N ILE A 300 -7.82 2.81 -6.70
CA ILE A 300 -9.06 3.27 -6.05
C ILE A 300 -10.31 2.44 -6.43
N PRO A 301 -10.54 2.08 -7.72
CA PRO A 301 -11.69 1.25 -8.09
C PRO A 301 -11.64 -0.15 -7.49
N VAL A 302 -10.42 -0.69 -7.32
CA VAL A 302 -10.19 -1.99 -6.71
C VAL A 302 -10.49 -1.94 -5.21
N VAL A 303 -10.03 -0.89 -4.53
CA VAL A 303 -10.33 -0.66 -3.09
C VAL A 303 -11.84 -0.56 -2.87
N MET A 304 -12.56 0.18 -3.73
CA MET A 304 -14.02 0.23 -3.64
C MET A 304 -14.67 -1.15 -3.81
N GLY A 305 -14.27 -1.91 -4.83
CA GLY A 305 -14.84 -3.21 -5.13
C GLY A 305 -14.58 -4.25 -4.03
N ILE A 306 -13.31 -4.45 -3.69
CA ILE A 306 -12.90 -5.46 -2.70
C ILE A 306 -13.29 -5.03 -1.29
N GLY A 307 -13.05 -3.76 -0.93
CA GLY A 307 -13.38 -3.22 0.39
C GLY A 307 -14.86 -3.37 0.70
N THR A 308 -15.74 -2.91 -0.21
CA THR A 308 -17.19 -3.02 0.00
C THR A 308 -17.64 -4.48 0.18
N VAL A 309 -17.13 -5.41 -0.64
CA VAL A 309 -17.44 -6.85 -0.50
C VAL A 309 -16.95 -7.39 0.83
N ALA A 310 -15.73 -7.05 1.24
CA ALA A 310 -15.16 -7.49 2.50
C ALA A 310 -16.01 -7.01 3.69
N LEU A 311 -16.48 -5.76 3.66
CA LEU A 311 -17.34 -5.20 4.71
C LEU A 311 -18.74 -5.81 4.71
N ILE A 312 -19.31 -6.07 3.54
CA ILE A 312 -20.58 -6.81 3.43
C ILE A 312 -20.45 -8.19 4.08
N ILE A 313 -19.38 -8.91 3.78
CA ILE A 313 -19.13 -10.24 4.35
C ILE A 313 -18.90 -10.13 5.86
N ALA A 314 -18.17 -9.12 6.33
CA ALA A 314 -17.89 -8.91 7.75
C ALA A 314 -19.15 -8.57 8.56
N GLU A 315 -20.02 -7.74 8.02
CA GLU A 315 -21.21 -7.24 8.72
C GLU A 315 -22.38 -8.23 8.66
N TYR A 316 -22.62 -8.84 7.50
CA TYR A 316 -23.83 -9.62 7.26
C TYR A 316 -23.64 -11.13 7.27
N THR A 317 -22.41 -11.64 7.42
CA THR A 317 -22.16 -13.09 7.38
C THR A 317 -21.23 -13.57 8.51
N PRO A 318 -21.34 -14.84 8.93
CA PRO A 318 -20.44 -15.41 9.93
C PRO A 318 -19.07 -15.82 9.38
N VAL A 319 -18.73 -15.48 8.13
CA VAL A 319 -17.47 -15.91 7.48
C VAL A 319 -16.24 -15.50 8.30
N PHE A 320 -16.19 -14.25 8.78
CA PHE A 320 -15.09 -13.79 9.63
C PHE A 320 -15.07 -14.46 11.00
N ASN A 321 -16.21 -14.94 11.52
CA ASN A 321 -16.23 -15.75 12.74
C ASN A 321 -15.52 -17.09 12.48
N TYR A 322 -15.84 -17.77 11.37
CA TYR A 322 -15.20 -19.05 11.02
C TYR A 322 -13.71 -18.90 10.74
N LEU A 323 -13.32 -17.84 10.05
CA LEU A 323 -11.90 -17.53 9.81
C LEU A 323 -11.16 -17.16 11.11
N GLY A 324 -11.87 -16.62 12.11
CA GLY A 324 -11.33 -16.31 13.44
C GLY A 324 -11.14 -17.55 14.32
N MET A 325 -11.95 -18.61 14.15
CA MET A 325 -11.92 -19.81 15.00
C MET A 325 -10.52 -20.44 15.18
N PRO A 326 -9.66 -20.56 14.15
CA PRO A 326 -8.30 -21.10 14.31
C PRO A 326 -7.42 -20.30 15.28
N PHE A 327 -7.72 -19.03 15.52
CA PHE A 327 -6.97 -18.18 16.45
C PHE A 327 -7.45 -18.31 17.90
N ILE A 328 -8.65 -18.85 18.15
CA ILE A 328 -9.19 -18.98 19.52
C ILE A 328 -8.28 -19.83 20.42
N PRO A 329 -7.84 -21.05 20.03
CA PRO A 329 -6.98 -21.85 20.89
C PRO A 329 -5.63 -21.17 21.18
N LEU A 330 -5.09 -20.43 20.20
CA LEU A 330 -3.86 -19.68 20.36
C LEU A 330 -4.04 -18.55 21.39
N LEU A 331 -5.14 -17.80 21.29
CA LEU A 331 -5.46 -16.71 22.22
C LEU A 331 -5.75 -17.23 23.64
N GLU A 332 -6.41 -18.38 23.77
CA GLU A 332 -6.63 -19.04 25.06
C GLU A 332 -5.32 -19.51 25.70
N ILE A 333 -4.39 -20.08 24.91
CA ILE A 333 -3.05 -20.45 25.38
C ILE A 333 -2.27 -19.21 25.85
N LEU A 334 -2.42 -18.09 25.15
CA LEU A 334 -1.82 -16.80 25.51
C LEU A 334 -2.57 -16.08 26.65
N GLN A 335 -3.64 -16.69 27.19
CA GLN A 335 -4.48 -16.13 28.26
C GLN A 335 -5.08 -14.75 27.92
N VAL A 336 -5.40 -14.52 26.65
CA VAL A 336 -6.05 -13.28 26.21
C VAL A 336 -7.52 -13.32 26.66
N PRO A 337 -7.99 -12.32 27.43
CA PRO A 337 -9.41 -12.24 27.81
C PRO A 337 -10.29 -12.04 26.57
N GLU A 338 -11.51 -12.58 26.60
CA GLU A 338 -12.46 -12.51 25.46
C GLU A 338 -11.88 -13.05 24.14
N ALA A 339 -11.15 -14.18 24.20
CA ALA A 339 -10.46 -14.81 23.06
C ALA A 339 -11.34 -14.97 21.81
N VAL A 340 -12.64 -15.27 21.97
CA VAL A 340 -13.59 -15.38 20.86
C VAL A 340 -13.79 -14.03 20.18
N ALA A 341 -14.05 -12.96 20.94
CA ALA A 341 -14.24 -11.61 20.38
C ALA A 341 -12.93 -11.10 19.74
N ALA A 342 -11.79 -11.29 20.41
CA ALA A 342 -10.48 -10.93 19.89
C ALA A 342 -10.11 -11.70 18.60
N SER A 343 -10.50 -12.98 18.49
CA SER A 343 -10.24 -13.76 17.27
C SER A 343 -10.95 -13.20 16.04
N LYS A 344 -12.16 -12.66 16.23
CA LYS A 344 -12.94 -12.04 15.15
C LYS A 344 -12.29 -10.74 14.68
N THR A 345 -11.83 -9.90 15.60
CA THR A 345 -11.22 -8.60 15.27
C THR A 345 -9.90 -8.76 14.53
N ILE A 346 -9.11 -9.80 14.81
CA ILE A 346 -7.87 -10.13 14.07
C ILE A 346 -8.16 -10.31 12.57
N VAL A 347 -9.22 -11.05 12.23
CA VAL A 347 -9.53 -11.34 10.82
C VAL A 347 -10.23 -10.17 10.15
N VAL A 348 -11.12 -9.47 10.87
CA VAL A 348 -11.79 -8.28 10.32
C VAL A 348 -10.80 -7.16 10.01
N GLY A 349 -9.66 -7.09 10.72
CA GLY A 349 -8.57 -6.17 10.40
C GLY A 349 -7.97 -6.34 9.01
N PHE A 350 -8.15 -7.49 8.34
CA PHE A 350 -7.78 -7.65 6.93
C PHE A 350 -8.71 -6.89 5.98
N ALA A 351 -9.98 -6.68 6.36
CA ALA A 351 -10.94 -5.97 5.54
C ALA A 351 -10.70 -4.45 5.62
N ASP A 352 -10.48 -3.94 6.83
CA ASP A 352 -10.11 -2.55 7.08
C ASP A 352 -9.44 -2.43 8.45
N MET A 353 -8.41 -1.59 8.54
CA MET A 353 -7.61 -1.42 9.76
C MET A 353 -8.28 -0.57 10.85
N PHE A 354 -9.32 0.22 10.53
CA PHE A 354 -10.13 0.94 11.54
C PHE A 354 -11.18 0.05 12.20
N ILE A 355 -11.77 -0.89 11.47
CA ILE A 355 -12.93 -1.65 11.94
C ILE A 355 -12.66 -2.41 13.25
N PRO A 356 -11.51 -3.08 13.44
CA PRO A 356 -11.19 -3.70 14.73
C PRO A 356 -11.30 -2.73 15.91
N SER A 357 -10.86 -1.47 15.74
CA SER A 357 -10.90 -0.46 16.81
C SER A 357 -12.30 0.07 17.08
N ILE A 358 -13.17 0.09 16.06
CA ILE A 358 -14.57 0.49 16.19
C ILE A 358 -15.41 -0.64 16.81
N LEU A 359 -15.10 -1.90 16.49
CA LEU A 359 -15.78 -3.07 17.06
C LEU A 359 -15.33 -3.37 18.51
N ALA A 360 -14.11 -2.96 18.88
CA ALA A 360 -13.55 -3.20 20.21
C ALA A 360 -13.84 -2.09 21.23
N GLY A 361 -14.16 -0.88 20.76
CA GLY A 361 -14.57 0.26 21.60
C GLY A 361 -16.08 0.36 21.73
#